data_AF-A0A353DXJ4-F1
#
_entry.id   AF-A0A353DXJ4-F1
#
_cell.length_a   1.000
_cell.length_b   1.000
_cell.length_c   1.000
_cell.angle_alpha   90.00
_cell.angle_beta   90.00
_cell.angle_gamma   90.00
#
_symmetry.space_group_name_H-M   'P 1'
#
loop_
_entity.id
_entity.type
_entity.pdbx_description
1 polymer ?
#
loop_
_entity_poly.entity_id
_entity_poly.type
_entity_poly.pdbx_seq_one_letter_code
_entity_poly.pdbx_strand_id
1 'polypeptide(L)'
;MSVFSLSNGCFWPFRAPWHVLGTSFLLTAAALGASGKEGQVSYHQDIRPIFQAKCHGCHQPAKAEGDYVMTRFEQLIAGGETGDQAILPGNAAQSYLVELITPVNGRAEMPKKDDPLSTLEVDLVRRWIDQGATDDTPVNAVEKIDAENPPVYTRPPLITSLDYSADGAWLAVSGFHEVLLHRSDGSGLQRRLIGLSQRIESVRFSPDSSKLAMAGGLPGRMGELQIWDVASGEL
;
A
#
# COMPACT_ATOMS: atom_id res chain seq x y z
N MET A 1 15.93 14.26 27.75
CA MET A 1 16.87 13.12 27.92
C MET A 1 16.79 12.63 29.34
N SER A 2 16.23 11.44 29.55
CA SER A 2 16.45 10.58 30.73
C SER A 2 15.73 9.27 30.45
N VAL A 3 16.52 8.23 30.17
CA VAL A 3 16.06 6.84 30.06
C VAL A 3 16.17 6.25 31.46
N PHE A 4 15.08 5.71 32.01
CA PHE A 4 15.12 4.87 33.20
C PHE A 4 14.73 3.44 32.80
N SER A 5 15.76 2.61 32.66
CA SER A 5 15.66 1.16 32.63
C SER A 5 15.63 0.67 34.09
N LEU A 6 14.57 -0.04 34.48
CA LEU A 6 14.52 -0.77 35.74
C LEU A 6 14.78 -2.25 35.43
N SER A 7 16.04 -2.60 35.64
CA SER A 7 16.56 -3.95 35.79
C SER A 7 15.92 -4.64 37.00
N ASN A 8 15.19 -5.73 36.78
CA ASN A 8 14.87 -6.72 37.81
C ASN A 8 15.69 -7.99 37.54
N GLY A 9 16.88 -8.07 38.14
CA GLY A 9 17.69 -9.28 38.20
C GLY A 9 17.59 -9.92 39.57
N CYS A 10 16.68 -10.88 39.73
CA CYS A 10 16.63 -11.74 40.91
C CYS A 10 17.57 -12.93 40.69
N PHE A 11 18.59 -13.02 41.54
CA PHE A 11 19.59 -14.09 41.60
C PHE A 11 19.00 -15.29 42.34
N TRP A 12 18.93 -16.46 41.70
CA TRP A 12 18.71 -17.75 42.37
C TRP A 12 19.74 -18.76 41.86
N PRO A 13 20.60 -19.34 42.72
CA PRO A 13 21.48 -20.43 42.32
C PRO A 13 20.82 -21.76 42.70
N PHE A 14 20.38 -22.54 41.72
CA PHE A 14 20.12 -23.97 41.91
C PHE A 14 20.90 -24.78 40.88
N ARG A 15 21.94 -25.46 41.36
CA ARG A 15 22.62 -26.55 40.64
C ARG A 15 21.74 -27.78 40.74
N ALA A 16 21.36 -28.36 39.60
CA ALA A 16 20.93 -29.76 39.50
C ALA A 16 21.55 -30.38 38.25
N PRO A 17 22.10 -31.60 38.31
CA PRO A 17 22.68 -32.28 37.17
C PRO A 17 21.58 -33.05 36.43
N TRP A 18 21.40 -32.78 35.14
CA TRP A 18 20.49 -33.53 34.29
C TRP A 18 21.33 -34.29 33.26
N HIS A 19 21.58 -35.56 33.54
CA HIS A 19 21.70 -36.55 32.48
C HIS A 19 20.29 -36.76 31.91
N VAL A 20 20.14 -36.89 30.59
CA VAL A 20 19.28 -37.88 29.90
C VAL A 20 19.09 -37.51 28.43
N LEU A 21 19.62 -38.41 27.58
CA LEU A 21 19.07 -38.95 26.32
C LEU A 21 18.82 -37.99 25.14
N GLY A 22 19.67 -38.14 24.13
CA GLY A 22 19.45 -37.60 22.79
C GLY A 22 18.27 -38.30 22.10
N THR A 23 17.19 -37.56 21.92
CA THR A 23 16.12 -37.89 20.97
C THR A 23 16.44 -37.22 19.63
N SER A 24 16.79 -38.02 18.62
CA SER A 24 16.84 -37.57 17.23
C SER A 24 15.46 -37.08 16.81
N PHE A 25 15.34 -35.77 16.64
CA PHE A 25 14.16 -35.13 16.07
C PHE A 25 14.22 -35.32 14.55
N LEU A 26 13.46 -36.27 14.02
CA LEU A 26 13.20 -36.37 12.58
C LEU A 26 12.40 -35.14 12.16
N LEU A 27 13.08 -34.14 11.57
CA LEU A 27 12.42 -33.03 10.90
C LEU A 27 11.63 -33.60 9.70
N THR A 28 10.32 -33.77 9.88
CA THR A 28 9.42 -33.94 8.75
C THR A 28 9.21 -32.56 8.16
N ALA A 29 9.86 -32.27 7.03
CA ALA A 29 9.62 -31.07 6.26
C ALA A 29 8.18 -31.10 5.74
N ALA A 30 7.27 -30.40 6.42
CA ALA A 30 5.96 -30.11 5.89
C ALA A 30 6.14 -29.18 4.69
N ALA A 31 5.97 -29.71 3.49
CA ALA A 31 5.88 -28.90 2.29
C ALA A 31 4.65 -27.98 2.44
N LEU A 32 4.89 -26.67 2.61
CA LEU A 32 3.88 -25.65 2.44
C LEU A 32 3.42 -25.72 0.97
N GLY A 33 2.23 -26.28 0.75
CA GLY A 33 1.59 -26.30 -0.56
C GLY A 33 1.24 -24.88 -0.99
N ALA A 34 1.97 -24.37 -1.99
CA ALA A 34 1.52 -23.26 -2.80
C ALA A 34 0.34 -23.75 -3.66
N SER A 35 -0.88 -23.44 -3.25
CA SER A 35 -2.09 -23.69 -4.04
C SER A 35 -2.27 -22.58 -5.06
N GLY A 36 -1.50 -22.62 -6.15
CA GLY A 36 -1.82 -21.93 -7.40
C GLY A 36 -1.92 -22.99 -8.50
N LYS A 37 -2.96 -22.95 -9.34
CA LYS A 37 -3.01 -23.80 -10.54
C LYS A 37 -1.76 -23.50 -11.36
N GLU A 38 -0.92 -24.51 -11.61
CA GLU A 38 0.31 -24.35 -12.39
C GLU A 38 0.01 -23.61 -13.71
N GLY A 39 0.66 -22.45 -13.90
CA GLY A 39 0.52 -21.63 -15.11
C GLY A 39 -0.54 -20.51 -15.06
N GLN A 40 -1.40 -20.46 -14.04
CA GLN A 40 -2.36 -19.36 -13.87
C GLN A 40 -1.67 -18.15 -13.21
N VAL A 41 -1.82 -16.96 -13.81
CA VAL A 41 -1.32 -15.71 -13.25
C VAL A 41 -2.35 -15.15 -12.27
N SER A 42 -1.93 -14.88 -11.04
CA SER A 42 -2.77 -14.33 -9.98
C SER A 42 -2.84 -12.82 -10.09
N TYR A 43 -4.06 -12.26 -10.12
CA TYR A 43 -4.20 -10.80 -10.02
C TYR A 43 -3.68 -10.31 -8.66
N HIS A 44 -4.09 -10.97 -7.58
CA HIS A 44 -3.78 -10.54 -6.22
C HIS A 44 -2.28 -10.61 -5.89
N GLN A 45 -1.60 -11.67 -6.34
CA GLN A 45 -0.19 -11.93 -5.99
C GLN A 45 0.80 -11.42 -7.03
N ASP A 46 0.48 -11.52 -8.33
CA ASP A 46 1.45 -11.24 -9.39
C ASP A 46 1.22 -9.86 -10.02
N ILE A 47 -0.03 -9.51 -10.34
CA ILE A 47 -0.35 -8.30 -11.13
C ILE A 47 -0.52 -7.07 -10.25
N ARG A 48 -1.28 -7.17 -9.16
CA ARG A 48 -1.59 -6.05 -8.29
C ARG A 48 -0.34 -5.36 -7.74
N PRO A 49 0.73 -6.07 -7.31
CA PRO A 49 1.97 -5.41 -6.89
C PRO A 49 2.64 -4.58 -7.99
N ILE A 50 2.58 -5.03 -9.26
CA ILE A 50 3.12 -4.28 -10.41
C ILE A 50 2.36 -2.95 -10.55
N PHE A 51 1.02 -2.99 -10.56
CA PHE A 51 0.20 -1.78 -10.67
C PHE A 51 0.35 -0.86 -9.45
N GLN A 52 0.50 -1.41 -8.25
CA GLN A 52 0.78 -0.65 -7.03
C GLN A 52 2.11 0.10 -7.13
N ALA A 53 3.15 -0.54 -7.66
CA ALA A 53 4.47 0.06 -7.78
C ALA A 53 4.54 1.11 -8.91
N LYS A 54 3.90 0.84 -10.06
CA LYS A 54 4.12 1.60 -11.30
C LYS A 54 2.96 2.51 -11.72
N CYS A 55 1.75 2.29 -11.22
CA CYS A 55 0.56 2.97 -11.75
C CYS A 55 -0.17 3.80 -10.69
N HIS A 56 -0.29 3.30 -9.46
CA HIS A 56 -1.12 3.92 -8.41
C HIS A 56 -0.63 5.29 -7.95
N GLY A 57 0.63 5.68 -8.20
CA GLY A 57 1.10 7.03 -7.90
C GLY A 57 0.39 8.15 -8.68
N CYS A 58 -0.14 7.84 -9.87
CA CYS A 58 -0.82 8.80 -10.76
C CYS A 58 -2.22 8.35 -11.22
N HIS A 59 -2.62 7.10 -10.97
CA HIS A 59 -3.92 6.54 -11.35
C HIS A 59 -4.68 6.07 -10.11
N GLN A 60 -4.93 6.99 -9.19
CA GLN A 60 -5.62 6.76 -7.91
C GLN A 60 -6.74 7.78 -7.70
N PRO A 61 -7.72 7.55 -6.80
CA PRO A 61 -8.93 8.37 -6.72
C PRO A 61 -8.65 9.87 -6.51
N ALA A 62 -7.60 10.19 -5.77
CA ALA A 62 -7.24 11.55 -5.44
C ALA A 62 -6.19 12.16 -6.39
N LYS A 63 -5.73 11.38 -7.38
CA LYS A 63 -4.92 11.85 -8.51
C LYS A 63 -5.15 10.88 -9.68
N ALA A 64 -6.16 11.17 -10.49
CA ALA A 64 -6.61 10.33 -11.59
C ALA A 64 -6.15 10.91 -12.94
N GLU A 65 -4.85 10.79 -13.26
CA GLU A 65 -4.35 11.28 -14.55
C GLU A 65 -5.05 10.54 -15.71
N GLY A 66 -5.54 11.30 -16.71
CA GLY A 66 -6.32 10.75 -17.83
C GLY A 66 -7.68 10.16 -17.43
N ASP A 67 -8.25 10.63 -16.31
CA ASP A 67 -9.49 10.14 -15.70
C ASP A 67 -9.51 8.62 -15.43
N TYR A 68 -8.33 8.00 -15.34
CA TYR A 68 -8.17 6.56 -15.16
C TYR A 68 -7.74 6.22 -13.74
N VAL A 69 -8.59 5.49 -13.01
CA VAL A 69 -8.32 5.04 -11.64
C VAL A 69 -8.10 3.52 -11.65
N MET A 70 -6.91 3.09 -11.22
CA MET A 70 -6.48 1.69 -11.27
C MET A 70 -6.50 1.01 -9.89
N THR A 71 -6.99 1.70 -8.85
CA THR A 71 -7.02 1.16 -7.47
C THR A 71 -8.24 0.28 -7.19
N ARG A 72 -9.25 0.29 -8.07
CA ARG A 72 -10.42 -0.59 -8.02
C ARG A 72 -10.46 -1.46 -9.26
N PHE A 73 -10.76 -2.74 -9.09
CA PHE A 73 -10.70 -3.72 -10.16
C PHE A 73 -11.63 -3.37 -11.33
N GLU A 74 -12.85 -2.95 -11.04
CA GLU A 74 -13.84 -2.61 -12.05
C GLU A 74 -13.39 -1.41 -12.89
N GLN A 75 -12.75 -0.42 -12.25
CA GLN A 75 -12.24 0.77 -12.93
C GLN A 75 -10.97 0.48 -13.74
N LEU A 76 -10.10 -0.39 -13.21
CA LEU A 76 -8.93 -0.91 -13.91
C LEU A 76 -9.34 -1.58 -15.23
N ILE A 77 -10.44 -2.32 -15.27
CA ILE A 77 -10.92 -2.91 -16.52
C ILE A 77 -11.53 -1.81 -17.42
N ALA A 78 -12.38 -0.94 -16.86
CA ALA A 78 -13.19 0.01 -17.63
C ALA A 78 -12.39 1.07 -18.41
N GLY A 79 -11.23 1.52 -17.91
CA GLY A 79 -10.48 2.59 -18.56
C GLY A 79 -10.86 4.00 -18.09
N GLY A 80 -10.31 5.02 -18.76
CA GLY A 80 -10.43 6.45 -18.37
C GLY A 80 -11.05 7.33 -19.46
N GLU A 81 -10.44 8.48 -19.71
CA GLU A 81 -10.98 9.58 -20.55
C GLU A 81 -11.28 9.20 -22.00
N THR A 82 -10.64 8.16 -22.53
CA THR A 82 -10.84 7.70 -23.92
C THR A 82 -12.19 7.05 -24.13
N GLY A 83 -12.86 6.59 -23.06
CA GLY A 83 -14.13 5.87 -23.12
C GLY A 83 -14.02 4.42 -23.61
N ASP A 84 -12.87 4.03 -24.16
CA ASP A 84 -12.56 2.65 -24.53
C ASP A 84 -12.03 1.85 -23.34
N GLN A 85 -12.36 0.56 -23.32
CA GLN A 85 -11.98 -0.34 -22.25
C GLN A 85 -10.44 -0.52 -22.21
N ALA A 86 -9.80 -0.15 -21.11
CA ALA A 86 -8.33 -0.17 -21.01
C ALA A 86 -7.76 -1.60 -21.08
N ILE A 87 -8.47 -2.57 -20.51
CA ILE A 87 -8.12 -3.99 -20.56
C ILE A 87 -9.27 -4.73 -21.21
N LEU A 88 -9.00 -5.49 -22.27
CA LEU A 88 -9.95 -6.42 -22.89
C LEU A 88 -9.67 -7.84 -22.38
N PRO A 89 -10.46 -8.38 -21.43
CA PRO A 89 -10.30 -9.75 -20.94
C PRO A 89 -10.26 -10.77 -22.10
N GLY A 90 -9.23 -11.60 -22.10
CA GLY A 90 -8.98 -12.62 -23.13
C GLY A 90 -8.25 -12.12 -24.37
N ASN A 91 -7.88 -10.83 -24.43
CA ASN A 91 -7.19 -10.26 -25.59
C ASN A 91 -6.20 -9.16 -25.21
N ALA A 92 -5.01 -9.56 -24.76
CA ALA A 92 -3.93 -8.64 -24.43
C ALA A 92 -3.45 -7.83 -25.63
N ALA A 93 -3.50 -8.41 -26.84
CA ALA A 93 -3.03 -7.76 -28.06
C ALA A 93 -3.87 -6.53 -28.46
N GLN A 94 -5.16 -6.48 -28.10
CA GLN A 94 -6.05 -5.35 -28.36
C GLN A 94 -6.31 -4.50 -27.10
N SER A 95 -5.71 -4.84 -25.96
CA SER A 95 -5.87 -4.08 -24.73
C SER A 95 -5.03 -2.80 -24.77
N TYR A 96 -5.67 -1.64 -24.66
CA TYR A 96 -4.99 -0.35 -24.73
C TYR A 96 -3.91 -0.18 -23.64
N LEU A 97 -4.15 -0.70 -22.43
CA LEU A 97 -3.14 -0.72 -21.37
C LEU A 97 -1.84 -1.41 -21.82
N VAL A 98 -1.95 -2.52 -22.56
CA VAL A 98 -0.78 -3.28 -23.04
C VAL A 98 0.01 -2.49 -24.07
N GLU A 99 -0.68 -1.76 -24.95
CA GLU A 99 -0.06 -0.85 -25.91
C GLU A 99 0.80 0.20 -25.18
N LEU A 100 0.21 0.87 -24.17
CA LEU A 100 0.88 1.96 -23.44
C LEU A 100 2.09 1.50 -22.61
N ILE A 101 2.03 0.30 -22.01
CA ILE A 101 3.10 -0.22 -21.15
C ILE A 101 4.21 -0.94 -21.92
N THR A 102 3.99 -1.28 -23.20
CA THR A 102 4.97 -2.04 -24.00
C THR A 102 6.09 -1.11 -24.48
N PRO A 103 7.36 -1.33 -24.10
CA PRO A 103 8.44 -0.47 -24.53
C PRO A 103 8.74 -0.62 -26.04
N VAL A 104 8.82 0.50 -26.75
CA VAL A 104 9.33 0.59 -28.12
C VAL A 104 10.63 1.40 -28.10
N ASN A 105 11.73 0.80 -28.56
CA ASN A 105 13.07 1.41 -28.49
C ASN A 105 13.48 1.87 -27.07
N GLY A 106 13.11 1.08 -26.06
CA GLY A 106 13.45 1.32 -24.66
C GLY A 106 12.61 2.38 -23.95
N ARG A 107 11.52 2.86 -24.58
CA ARG A 107 10.56 3.80 -23.97
C ARG A 107 9.15 3.26 -24.09
N ALA A 108 8.36 3.40 -23.04
CA ALA A 108 6.92 3.14 -23.03
C ALA A 108 6.17 4.46 -22.82
N GLU A 109 4.90 4.52 -23.22
CA GLU A 109 4.07 5.70 -22.93
C GLU A 109 3.69 5.77 -21.45
N MET A 110 3.53 4.61 -20.82
CA MET A 110 3.31 4.45 -19.39
C MET A 110 4.31 3.45 -18.77
N PRO A 111 4.76 3.69 -17.54
CA PRO A 111 4.44 4.84 -16.67
C PRO A 111 5.13 6.15 -17.10
N LYS A 112 4.43 7.29 -16.99
CA LYS A 112 5.01 8.62 -17.27
C LYS A 112 6.02 9.00 -16.18
N LYS A 113 7.21 9.45 -16.61
CA LYS A 113 8.29 9.94 -15.72
C LYS A 113 8.86 8.88 -14.76
N ASP A 114 8.68 7.60 -15.08
CA ASP A 114 9.30 6.48 -14.38
C ASP A 114 9.87 5.49 -15.42
N ASP A 115 10.71 4.57 -14.98
CA ASP A 115 11.26 3.53 -15.82
C ASP A 115 10.13 2.62 -16.35
N PRO A 116 10.18 2.21 -17.63
CA PRO A 116 9.25 1.25 -18.19
C PRO A 116 9.18 -0.04 -17.38
N LEU A 117 8.05 -0.73 -17.46
CA LEU A 117 7.95 -2.09 -16.94
C LEU A 117 9.00 -2.98 -17.64
N SER A 118 9.55 -3.92 -16.89
CA SER A 118 10.42 -4.95 -17.45
C SER A 118 9.65 -5.86 -18.41
N THR A 119 10.34 -6.50 -19.34
CA THR A 119 9.72 -7.47 -20.27
C THR A 119 8.93 -8.55 -19.52
N LEU A 120 9.45 -9.00 -18.37
CA LEU A 120 8.77 -10.01 -17.55
C LEU A 120 7.45 -9.50 -16.94
N GLU A 121 7.42 -8.25 -16.47
CA GLU A 121 6.21 -7.64 -15.93
C GLU A 121 5.16 -7.40 -17.04
N VAL A 122 5.59 -6.93 -18.21
CA VAL A 122 4.71 -6.80 -19.37
C VAL A 122 4.14 -8.15 -19.78
N ASP A 123 4.97 -9.20 -19.83
CA ASP A 123 4.53 -10.56 -20.16
C ASP A 123 3.58 -11.15 -19.11
N LEU A 124 3.78 -10.83 -17.82
CA LEU A 124 2.83 -11.19 -16.77
C LEU A 124 1.47 -10.53 -16.98
N VAL A 125 1.45 -9.22 -17.21
CA VAL A 125 0.21 -8.48 -17.49
C VAL A 125 -0.49 -9.03 -18.73
N ARG A 126 0.24 -9.27 -19.82
CA ARG A 126 -0.33 -9.87 -21.05
C ARG A 126 -0.95 -11.23 -20.78
N ARG A 127 -0.23 -12.14 -20.12
CA ARG A 127 -0.75 -13.48 -19.81
C ARG A 127 -1.97 -13.43 -18.91
N TRP A 128 -1.98 -12.58 -17.89
CA TRP A 128 -3.15 -12.41 -17.04
C TRP A 128 -4.36 -11.91 -17.83
N ILE A 129 -4.16 -10.95 -18.75
CA ILE A 129 -5.24 -10.46 -19.61
C ILE A 129 -5.74 -11.57 -20.54
N ASP A 130 -4.84 -12.31 -21.21
CA ASP A 130 -5.21 -13.43 -22.08
C ASP A 130 -5.92 -14.57 -21.33
N GLN A 131 -5.66 -14.71 -20.02
CA GLN A 131 -6.36 -15.64 -19.12
C GLN A 131 -7.73 -15.14 -18.65
N GLY A 132 -8.18 -13.99 -19.14
CA GLY A 132 -9.50 -13.43 -18.85
C GLY A 132 -9.49 -12.32 -17.79
N ALA A 133 -8.32 -11.79 -17.43
CA ALA A 133 -8.17 -10.65 -16.51
C ALA A 133 -9.10 -10.73 -15.30
N THR A 134 -9.02 -11.81 -14.50
CA THR A 134 -9.91 -12.03 -13.36
C THR A 134 -9.29 -11.58 -12.03
N ASP A 135 -10.11 -11.04 -11.12
CA ASP A 135 -9.72 -10.76 -9.74
C ASP A 135 -9.83 -12.03 -8.89
N ASP A 136 -8.69 -12.57 -8.47
CA ASP A 136 -8.60 -13.70 -7.54
C ASP A 136 -8.30 -13.26 -6.10
N THR A 137 -8.48 -11.97 -5.77
CA THR A 137 -8.30 -11.45 -4.41
C THR A 137 -9.21 -12.20 -3.44
N PRO A 138 -8.64 -12.84 -2.40
CA PRO A 138 -9.44 -13.52 -1.39
C PRO A 138 -10.45 -12.56 -0.76
N VAL A 139 -11.68 -13.01 -0.51
CA VAL A 139 -12.75 -12.16 0.05
C VAL A 139 -12.34 -11.56 1.41
N ASN A 140 -11.49 -12.27 2.16
CA ASN A 140 -10.93 -11.81 3.44
C ASN A 140 -9.69 -10.89 3.29
N ALA A 141 -9.23 -10.62 2.07
CA ALA A 141 -8.10 -9.74 1.77
C ALA A 141 -8.54 -8.34 1.29
N VAL A 142 -9.83 -8.11 1.04
CA VAL A 142 -10.39 -6.79 0.67
C VAL A 142 -10.86 -6.08 1.93
N GLU A 143 -9.95 -5.43 2.66
CA GLU A 143 -10.36 -4.33 3.55
C GLU A 143 -10.53 -3.07 2.69
N LYS A 144 -11.78 -2.68 2.44
CA LYS A 144 -12.08 -1.43 1.76
C LYS A 144 -11.85 -0.28 2.75
N ILE A 145 -10.75 0.44 2.56
CA ILE A 145 -10.39 1.60 3.39
C ILE A 145 -10.42 2.85 2.52
N ASP A 146 -11.41 3.69 2.77
CA ASP A 146 -11.63 4.97 2.08
C ASP A 146 -12.36 5.96 3.01
N ALA A 147 -12.72 7.14 2.50
CA ALA A 147 -13.42 8.16 3.26
C ALA A 147 -14.77 7.68 3.83
N GLU A 148 -15.48 6.84 3.07
CA GLU A 148 -16.77 6.26 3.45
C GLU A 148 -16.63 5.01 4.35
N ASN A 149 -15.49 4.33 4.28
CA ASN A 149 -15.17 3.10 5.01
C ASN A 149 -13.83 3.29 5.74
N PRO A 150 -13.78 4.16 6.77
CA PRO A 150 -12.52 4.53 7.36
C PRO A 150 -12.00 3.40 8.27
N PRO A 151 -10.68 3.36 8.56
CA PRO A 151 -10.09 2.29 9.37
C PRO A 151 -10.76 2.14 10.74
N VAL A 152 -10.96 0.89 11.20
CA VAL A 152 -11.54 0.61 12.52
C VAL A 152 -10.48 0.02 13.45
N TYR A 153 -10.20 0.73 14.55
CA TYR A 153 -9.22 0.30 15.54
C TYR A 153 -9.84 -0.64 16.56
N THR A 154 -9.50 -1.93 16.46
CA THR A 154 -9.78 -2.90 17.54
C THR A 154 -8.71 -2.88 18.64
N ARG A 155 -7.55 -2.29 18.34
CA ARG A 155 -6.43 -2.03 19.24
C ARG A 155 -5.83 -0.66 18.90
N PRO A 156 -5.18 0.02 19.85
CA PRO A 156 -4.51 1.28 19.55
C PRO A 156 -3.53 1.14 18.38
N PRO A 157 -3.59 2.03 17.37
CA PRO A 157 -2.65 1.99 16.26
C PRO A 157 -1.24 2.35 16.69
N LEU A 158 -0.26 1.91 15.91
CA LEU A 158 1.10 2.40 16.04
C LEU A 158 1.17 3.84 15.51
N ILE A 159 1.60 4.75 16.36
CA ILE A 159 1.94 6.13 15.97
C ILE A 159 3.43 6.15 15.65
N THR A 160 3.77 6.30 14.38
CA THR A 160 5.14 6.37 13.85
C THR A 160 5.62 7.81 13.69
N SER A 161 4.70 8.74 13.46
CA SER A 161 5.00 10.15 13.21
C SER A 161 3.90 11.06 13.74
N LEU A 162 4.30 12.24 14.21
CA LEU A 162 3.42 13.34 14.54
C LEU A 162 4.10 14.66 14.20
N ASP A 163 3.33 15.70 13.97
CA ASP A 163 3.84 17.04 13.76
C ASP A 163 2.84 18.11 14.20
N TYR A 164 3.34 19.24 14.67
CA TYR A 164 2.52 20.42 14.97
C TYR A 164 2.60 21.39 13.80
N SER A 165 1.49 22.04 13.47
CA SER A 165 1.53 23.15 12.53
C SER A 165 2.34 24.32 13.10
N ALA A 166 2.96 25.11 12.24
CA ALA A 166 3.80 26.24 12.64
C ALA A 166 3.01 27.34 13.39
N ASP A 167 1.72 27.50 13.07
CA ASP A 167 0.79 28.36 13.81
C ASP A 167 0.36 27.77 15.16
N GLY A 168 0.75 26.54 15.45
CA GLY A 168 0.44 25.81 16.67
C GLY A 168 -1.02 25.40 16.80
N ALA A 169 -1.84 25.55 15.76
CA ALA A 169 -3.28 25.32 15.81
C ALA A 169 -3.69 23.84 15.57
N TRP A 170 -2.81 23.07 14.94
CA TRP A 170 -3.07 21.70 14.51
C TRP A 170 -2.00 20.74 14.98
N LEU A 171 -2.44 19.51 15.25
CA LEU A 171 -1.59 18.35 15.52
C LEU A 171 -1.97 17.25 14.55
N ALA A 172 -1.04 16.87 13.68
CA ALA A 172 -1.17 15.71 12.80
C ALA A 172 -0.57 14.48 13.47
N VAL A 173 -1.30 13.37 13.49
CA VAL A 173 -0.88 12.10 14.11
C VAL A 173 -1.06 10.97 13.11
N SER A 174 0.00 10.21 12.83
CA SER A 174 -0.08 9.03 11.95
C SER A 174 -0.96 7.93 12.55
N GLY A 175 -1.80 7.31 11.72
CA GLY A 175 -2.60 6.12 12.03
C GLY A 175 -2.37 4.99 11.03
N PHE A 176 -3.33 4.06 10.96
CA PHE A 176 -3.36 2.98 9.97
C PHE A 176 -4.15 3.45 8.76
N HIS A 177 -3.54 3.52 7.58
CA HIS A 177 -4.13 4.10 6.36
C HIS A 177 -4.54 5.58 6.44
N GLU A 178 -4.15 6.29 7.48
CA GLU A 178 -4.64 7.66 7.67
C GLU A 178 -3.70 8.53 8.49
N VAL A 179 -3.94 9.83 8.42
CA VAL A 179 -3.46 10.81 9.40
C VAL A 179 -4.65 11.45 10.08
N LEU A 180 -4.61 11.46 11.40
CA LEU A 180 -5.59 12.07 12.27
C LEU A 180 -5.19 13.53 12.51
N LEU A 181 -6.04 14.46 12.09
CA LEU A 181 -5.82 15.89 12.25
C LEU A 181 -6.63 16.41 13.44
N HIS A 182 -5.93 16.76 14.50
CA HIS A 182 -6.48 17.26 15.76
C HIS A 182 -6.28 18.75 15.90
N ARG A 183 -7.17 19.41 16.66
CA ARG A 183 -6.86 20.73 17.22
C ARG A 183 -5.89 20.58 18.38
N SER A 184 -4.87 21.43 18.40
CA SER A 184 -3.89 21.48 19.49
C SER A 184 -4.48 21.98 20.82
N ASP A 185 -5.57 22.73 20.76
CA ASP A 185 -6.29 23.29 21.91
C ASP A 185 -7.07 22.22 22.74
N GLY A 186 -7.04 20.96 22.31
CA GLY A 186 -7.73 19.87 23.00
C GLY A 186 -9.17 19.65 22.55
N SER A 187 -9.67 20.41 21.57
CA SER A 187 -11.02 20.19 20.98
C SER A 187 -11.17 18.85 20.26
N GLY A 188 -10.10 18.06 20.17
CA GLY A 188 -10.13 16.69 19.67
C GLY A 188 -9.92 16.58 18.16
N LEU A 189 -10.28 15.41 17.64
CA LEU A 189 -10.14 15.04 16.23
C LEU A 189 -11.10 15.86 15.36
N GLN A 190 -10.58 16.54 14.35
CA GLN A 190 -11.40 17.28 13.38
C GLN A 190 -11.55 16.51 12.07
N ARG A 191 -10.50 15.79 11.65
CA ARG A 191 -10.48 15.14 10.34
C ARG A 191 -9.63 13.89 10.32
N ARG A 192 -10.06 12.95 9.48
CA ARG A 192 -9.33 11.74 9.09
C ARG A 192 -8.91 11.92 7.64
N LEU A 193 -7.61 11.99 7.41
CA LEU A 193 -7.03 12.14 6.07
C LEU A 193 -6.58 10.75 5.63
N ILE A 194 -7.41 10.10 4.81
CA ILE A 194 -7.29 8.67 4.51
C ILE A 194 -6.56 8.47 3.19
N GLY A 195 -5.58 7.59 3.21
CA GLY A 195 -4.70 7.25 2.10
C GLY A 195 -4.58 5.76 1.86
N LEU A 196 -3.82 5.40 0.82
CA LEU A 196 -3.63 3.99 0.45
C LEU A 196 -2.60 3.31 1.36
N SER A 197 -1.64 4.05 1.88
CA SER A 197 -0.53 3.55 2.68
C SER A 197 -0.97 3.00 4.02
N GLN A 198 -0.87 1.68 4.18
CA GLN A 198 -1.15 1.01 5.45
C GLN A 198 -0.36 1.63 6.62
N ARG A 199 0.89 1.99 6.34
CA ARG A 199 1.82 2.59 7.29
C ARG A 199 2.25 3.95 6.78
N ILE A 200 1.88 4.98 7.52
CA ILE A 200 2.45 6.31 7.38
C ILE A 200 3.80 6.30 8.11
N GLU A 201 4.86 6.80 7.48
CA GLU A 201 6.21 6.84 8.05
C GLU A 201 6.58 8.26 8.47
N SER A 202 6.08 9.27 7.78
CA SER A 202 6.37 10.67 8.07
C SER A 202 5.18 11.57 7.77
N VAL A 203 4.92 12.52 8.67
CA VAL A 203 3.96 13.62 8.45
C VAL A 203 4.66 14.95 8.74
N ARG A 204 4.47 15.94 7.87
CA ARG A 204 5.08 17.28 8.03
C ARG A 204 4.15 18.38 7.55
N PHE A 205 3.88 19.36 8.39
CA PHE A 205 3.22 20.59 7.96
C PHE A 205 4.17 21.43 7.09
N SER A 206 3.59 22.18 6.15
CA SER A 206 4.32 23.26 5.48
C SER A 206 4.63 24.39 6.47
N PRO A 207 5.68 25.18 6.22
CA PRO A 207 6.05 26.29 7.12
C PRO A 207 4.95 27.33 7.35
N ASP A 208 4.03 27.48 6.39
CA ASP A 208 2.86 28.37 6.47
C ASP A 208 1.61 27.68 7.05
N SER A 209 1.70 26.41 7.48
CA SER A 209 0.60 25.60 8.03
C SER A 209 -0.57 25.33 7.08
N SER A 210 -0.48 25.73 5.81
CA SER A 210 -1.58 25.56 4.84
C SER A 210 -1.66 24.15 4.27
N LYS A 211 -0.54 23.42 4.27
CA LYS A 211 -0.43 22.08 3.68
C LYS A 211 0.14 21.06 4.67
N LEU A 212 -0.22 19.81 4.45
CA LEU A 212 0.29 18.67 5.21
C LEU A 212 0.81 17.60 4.25
N ALA A 213 2.12 17.38 4.28
CA ALA A 213 2.76 16.31 3.56
C ALA A 213 2.73 15.02 4.37
N MET A 214 2.37 13.91 3.73
CA MET A 214 2.37 12.58 4.33
C MET A 214 3.11 11.63 3.42
N ALA A 215 4.05 10.88 3.98
CA ALA A 215 4.78 9.85 3.28
C ALA A 215 4.57 8.51 3.97
N GLY A 216 4.27 7.48 3.19
CA GLY A 216 4.03 6.14 3.69
C GLY A 216 4.25 5.09 2.62
N GLY A 217 3.97 3.84 2.97
CA GLY A 217 3.97 2.76 2.00
C GLY A 217 4.24 1.39 2.61
N LEU A 218 4.60 0.47 1.72
CA LEU A 218 5.03 -0.88 2.06
C LEU A 218 6.44 -1.09 1.48
N PRO A 219 7.44 -1.40 2.32
CA PRO A 219 8.82 -1.60 1.86
C PRO A 219 8.90 -2.56 0.68
N GLY A 220 9.49 -2.09 -0.44
CA GLY A 220 9.68 -2.87 -1.67
C GLY A 220 8.42 -3.14 -2.49
N ARG A 221 7.29 -2.51 -2.17
CA ARG A 221 5.99 -2.75 -2.81
C ARG A 221 5.32 -1.47 -3.32
N MET A 222 5.23 -0.46 -2.46
CA MET A 222 4.66 0.83 -2.83
C MET A 222 5.18 1.94 -1.91
N GLY A 223 5.30 3.14 -2.47
CA GLY A 223 5.47 4.37 -1.72
C GLY A 223 4.36 5.34 -2.10
N GLU A 224 3.90 6.12 -1.14
CA GLU A 224 2.87 7.13 -1.36
C GLU A 224 3.34 8.43 -0.74
N LEU A 225 3.21 9.52 -1.51
CA LEU A 225 3.37 10.88 -1.03
C LEU A 225 2.08 11.63 -1.29
N GLN A 226 1.51 12.18 -0.24
CA GLN A 226 0.25 12.92 -0.24
C GLN A 226 0.48 14.35 0.24
N ILE A 227 -0.16 15.34 -0.37
CA ILE A 227 -0.04 16.76 0.02
C ILE A 227 -1.43 17.34 0.23
N TRP A 228 -1.94 17.28 1.44
CA TRP A 228 -3.29 17.74 1.74
C TRP A 228 -3.34 19.24 2.01
N ASP A 229 -4.43 19.88 1.59
CA ASP A 229 -4.83 21.18 2.11
C ASP A 229 -5.41 21.02 3.53
N VAL A 230 -4.86 21.75 4.49
CA VAL A 230 -5.22 21.60 5.91
C VAL A 230 -6.64 22.13 6.19
N ALA A 231 -7.07 23.15 5.45
CA ALA A 231 -8.36 23.80 5.68
C ALA A 231 -9.51 23.02 5.02
N SER A 232 -9.40 22.69 3.74
CA SER A 232 -10.43 21.94 3.02
C SER A 232 -10.36 20.45 3.34
N GLY A 233 -9.17 19.92 3.63
CA GLY A 233 -8.93 18.49 3.78
C GLY A 233 -8.96 17.75 2.45
N GLU A 234 -8.75 18.45 1.34
CA GLU A 234 -8.61 17.87 0.00
C GLU A 234 -7.14 17.51 -0.25
N LEU A 235 -6.92 16.43 -1.01
CA LEU A 235 -5.58 15.99 -1.41
C LEU A 235 -5.05 16.83 -2.58
#